data_AF-A0A965F1Q8-F1
#
_entry.id   AF-A0A965F1Q8-F1
#
_cell.length_a   1.000
_cell.length_b   1.000
_cell.length_c   1.000
_cell.angle_alpha   90.00
_cell.angle_beta   90.00
_cell.angle_gamma   90.00
#
_symmetry.space_group_name_H-M   'P 1'
#
loop_
_entity.id
_entity.type
_entity.pdbx_description
1 polymer ?
#
loop_
_entity_poly.entity_id
_entity_poly.type
_entity_poly.pdbx_seq_one_letter_code
_entity_poly.pdbx_strand_id
1 'polypeptide(L)'
;MRIALFVNPILICLSLAGQVQAEQINEESVLLTMAQADRLAADLERDPRSRPEKVIPWLNLRAGDTVIDLFGSGGYYSDLLARLVGIQGQAVLHNNPGFEQWGTNILQDRFDNGMPENVVMHTRSGINLDLTEEL
;
A
#
# COMPACT_ATOMS: atom_id res chain seq x y z
N MET A 1 -45.68 -35.86 -42.14
CA MET A 1 -45.73 -34.64 -41.31
C MET A 1 -44.52 -34.68 -40.38
N ARG A 2 -43.48 -33.89 -40.65
CA ARG A 2 -42.18 -33.93 -39.94
C ARG A 2 -42.21 -32.89 -38.82
N ILE A 3 -42.06 -33.33 -37.57
CA ILE A 3 -41.92 -32.45 -36.41
C ILE A 3 -40.44 -32.06 -36.32
N ALA A 4 -40.12 -30.81 -36.66
CA ALA A 4 -38.79 -30.26 -36.47
C ALA A 4 -38.66 -29.74 -35.03
N LEU A 5 -37.91 -30.45 -34.19
CA LEU A 5 -37.44 -29.97 -32.90
C LEU A 5 -36.38 -28.89 -33.14
N PHE A 6 -36.74 -27.63 -32.94
CA PHE A 6 -35.77 -26.54 -32.84
C PHE A 6 -35.06 -26.64 -31.49
N VAL A 7 -33.87 -27.24 -31.48
CA VAL A 7 -32.96 -27.21 -30.34
C VAL A 7 -32.29 -25.85 -30.36
N ASN A 8 -32.71 -24.95 -29.48
CA ASN A 8 -32.12 -23.63 -29.33
C ASN A 8 -30.75 -23.78 -28.62
N PRO A 9 -29.60 -23.47 -29.25
CA PRO A 9 -28.32 -23.54 -28.59
C PRO A 9 -28.16 -22.24 -27.80
N ILE A 10 -28.73 -22.19 -26.59
CA ILE A 10 -28.28 -21.21 -25.59
C ILE A 10 -26.86 -21.62 -25.23
N LEU A 11 -25.91 -20.92 -25.86
CA LEU A 11 -24.49 -20.98 -25.57
C LEU A 11 -24.29 -20.43 -24.16
N ILE A 12 -24.32 -21.31 -23.15
CA ILE A 12 -23.87 -20.98 -21.80
C ILE A 12 -22.33 -20.92 -21.89
N CYS A 13 -21.81 -19.76 -22.27
CA CYS A 13 -20.42 -19.40 -21.97
C CYS A 13 -20.32 -19.25 -20.45
N LEU A 14 -20.04 -20.36 -19.76
CA LEU A 14 -19.61 -20.36 -18.37
C LEU A 14 -18.22 -19.71 -18.36
N SER A 15 -18.16 -18.38 -18.27
CA SER A 15 -16.92 -17.65 -18.05
C SER A 15 -16.38 -18.07 -16.69
N LEU A 16 -15.46 -19.04 -16.67
CA LEU A 16 -14.49 -19.20 -15.57
C LEU A 16 -13.55 -18.00 -15.61
N ALA A 17 -14.07 -16.80 -15.30
CA ALA A 17 -13.24 -15.76 -14.76
C ALA A 17 -12.89 -16.23 -13.35
N GLY A 18 -11.81 -17.01 -13.24
CA GLY A 18 -11.21 -17.31 -11.95
C GLY A 18 -10.94 -15.97 -11.28
N GLN A 19 -11.69 -15.67 -10.23
CA GLN A 19 -11.44 -14.48 -9.43
C GLN A 19 -10.08 -14.73 -8.78
N VAL A 20 -9.03 -14.13 -9.32
CA VAL A 20 -7.75 -14.05 -8.62
C VAL A 20 -7.99 -13.02 -7.53
N GLN A 21 -8.39 -13.46 -6.34
CA GLN A 21 -8.34 -12.56 -5.19
C GLN A 21 -6.88 -12.18 -4.94
N ALA A 22 -6.62 -10.87 -4.81
CA ALA A 22 -5.31 -10.40 -4.42
C ALA A 22 -4.93 -11.02 -3.07
N GLU A 23 -3.75 -11.67 -3.02
CA GLU A 23 -3.25 -12.28 -1.80
C GLU A 23 -2.97 -11.22 -0.74
N GLN A 24 -3.21 -11.58 0.52
CA GLN A 24 -2.96 -10.70 1.65
C GLN A 24 -1.45 -10.51 1.84
N ILE A 25 -1.05 -9.27 2.12
CA ILE A 25 0.31 -8.93 2.50
C ILE A 25 0.66 -9.70 3.78
N ASN A 26 1.70 -10.54 3.68
CA ASN A 26 2.15 -11.45 4.72
C ASN A 26 3.61 -11.19 5.11
N GLU A 27 4.10 -11.85 6.16
CA GLU A 27 5.46 -11.64 6.70
C GLU A 27 6.56 -11.82 5.63
N GLU A 28 6.42 -12.79 4.72
CA GLU A 28 7.39 -13.04 3.65
C GLU A 28 7.47 -11.87 2.67
N SER A 29 6.31 -11.36 2.21
CA SER A 29 6.27 -10.20 1.32
C SER A 29 6.90 -8.94 1.95
N VAL A 30 6.73 -8.78 3.26
CA VAL A 30 7.35 -7.66 4.01
C VAL A 30 8.86 -7.86 4.10
N LEU A 31 9.34 -9.06 4.44
CA LEU A 31 10.78 -9.36 4.48
C LEU A 31 11.45 -9.13 3.12
N LEU A 32 10.81 -9.53 2.02
CA LEU A 32 11.31 -9.28 0.66
C LEU A 32 11.39 -7.77 0.35
N THR A 33 10.40 -7.00 0.79
CA THR A 33 10.39 -5.54 0.64
C THR A 33 11.48 -4.88 1.49
N MET A 34 11.69 -5.36 2.72
CA MET A 34 12.75 -4.86 3.59
C MET A 34 14.15 -5.06 3.01
N ALA A 35 14.35 -6.13 2.23
CA ALA A 35 15.64 -6.51 1.64
C ALA A 35 15.99 -5.73 0.35
N GLN A 36 15.14 -4.81 -0.12
CA GLN A 36 15.42 -4.00 -1.31
C GLN A 36 16.59 -3.03 -1.07
N ALA A 37 17.42 -2.82 -2.09
CA ALA A 37 18.70 -2.10 -1.96
C ALA A 37 18.57 -0.57 -1.89
N ASP A 38 17.40 -0.03 -2.22
CA ASP A 38 17.06 1.39 -2.25
C ASP A 38 16.51 1.90 -0.90
N ARG A 39 16.78 1.20 0.20
CA ARG A 39 16.41 1.61 1.55
C ARG A 39 17.47 2.53 2.17
N LEU A 40 17.02 3.56 2.89
CA LEU A 40 17.92 4.48 3.60
C LEU A 40 18.68 3.76 4.75
N ALA A 41 19.89 4.22 5.07
CA ALA A 41 20.65 3.65 6.20
C ALA A 41 19.89 3.74 7.54
N ALA A 42 19.16 4.84 7.76
CA ALA A 42 18.32 5.03 8.94
C ALA A 42 17.15 4.04 9.01
N ASP A 43 16.66 3.56 7.86
CA ASP A 43 15.62 2.54 7.81
C ASP A 43 16.17 1.19 8.29
N LEU A 44 17.35 0.81 7.78
CA LEU A 44 18.02 -0.44 8.16
C LEU A 44 18.34 -0.47 9.66
N GLU A 45 18.77 0.66 10.24
CA GLU A 45 19.00 0.79 11.68
C GLU A 45 17.70 0.65 12.48
N ARG A 46 16.57 1.11 11.92
CA ARG A 46 15.26 1.11 12.57
C ARG A 46 14.54 -0.24 12.50
N ASP A 47 14.81 -1.05 11.46
CA ASP A 47 14.13 -2.33 11.19
C ASP A 47 14.11 -3.28 12.41
N PRO A 48 15.23 -3.55 13.14
CA PRO A 48 15.22 -4.47 14.28
C PRO A 48 14.29 -4.05 15.41
N ARG A 49 14.09 -2.74 15.61
CA ARG A 49 13.22 -2.20 16.65
C ARG A 49 11.76 -2.10 16.20
N SER A 50 11.52 -1.80 14.92
CA SER A 50 10.16 -1.57 14.40
C SER A 50 9.49 -2.86 13.92
N ARG A 51 10.28 -3.89 13.58
CA ARG A 51 9.80 -5.23 13.20
C ARG A 51 8.64 -5.18 12.19
N PRO A 52 8.78 -4.46 11.05
CA PRO A 52 7.67 -4.26 10.12
C PRO A 52 7.14 -5.58 9.57
N GLU A 53 7.97 -6.62 9.45
CA GLU A 53 7.58 -7.96 9.06
C GLU A 53 6.58 -8.61 10.02
N LYS A 54 6.58 -8.17 11.28
CA LYS A 54 5.61 -8.60 12.28
C LYS A 54 4.43 -7.66 12.39
N VAL A 55 4.59 -6.36 12.14
CA VAL A 55 3.54 -5.35 12.34
C VAL A 55 2.60 -5.24 11.15
N ILE A 56 3.14 -5.13 9.92
CA ILE A 56 2.34 -4.88 8.72
C ILE A 56 1.31 -5.99 8.43
N PRO A 57 1.60 -7.29 8.64
CA PRO A 57 0.60 -8.33 8.38
C PRO A 57 -0.69 -8.23 9.20
N TRP A 58 -0.66 -7.57 10.39
CA TRP A 58 -1.87 -7.37 11.22
C TRP A 58 -2.87 -6.40 10.60
N LEU A 59 -2.42 -5.57 9.67
CA LEU A 59 -3.28 -4.60 8.98
C LEU A 59 -4.22 -5.29 7.97
N ASN A 60 -3.98 -6.57 7.66
CA ASN A 60 -4.74 -7.37 6.69
C ASN A 60 -4.89 -6.71 5.30
N LEU A 61 -3.85 -5.96 4.91
CA LEU A 61 -3.78 -5.26 3.62
C LEU A 61 -3.58 -6.23 2.46
N ARG A 62 -3.99 -5.80 1.27
CA ARG A 62 -3.79 -6.45 -0.02
C ARG A 62 -3.18 -5.47 -1.01
N ALA A 63 -2.62 -6.02 -2.09
CA ALA A 63 -2.25 -5.20 -3.24
C ALA A 63 -3.47 -4.42 -3.76
N GLY A 64 -3.31 -3.12 -4.01
CA GLY A 64 -4.40 -2.22 -4.38
C GLY A 64 -5.03 -1.44 -3.22
N ASP A 65 -4.74 -1.78 -1.97
CA ASP A 65 -5.34 -1.07 -0.83
C ASP A 65 -4.77 0.35 -0.67
N THR A 66 -5.59 1.23 -0.10
CA THR A 66 -5.17 2.54 0.40
C THR A 66 -4.98 2.46 1.91
N VAL A 67 -3.81 2.89 2.40
CA VAL A 67 -3.46 2.85 3.83
C VAL A 67 -2.89 4.18 4.28
N ILE A 68 -3.30 4.66 5.45
CA ILE A 68 -2.79 5.89 6.05
C ILE A 68 -1.73 5.60 7.12
N ASP A 69 -0.56 6.20 6.97
CA ASP A 69 0.52 6.25 7.96
C ASP A 69 0.41 7.56 8.74
N LEU A 70 -0.34 7.49 9.85
CA LEU A 70 -0.65 8.67 10.67
C LEU A 70 0.54 9.07 11.54
N PHE A 71 1.01 10.31 11.37
CA PHE A 71 2.26 10.80 11.97
C PHE A 71 3.47 9.98 11.53
N GLY A 72 3.54 9.70 10.22
CA GLY A 72 4.63 8.92 9.63
C GLY A 72 5.99 9.62 9.59
N SER A 73 6.04 10.92 9.91
CA SER A 73 7.26 11.74 9.94
C SER A 73 7.98 11.68 8.59
N GLY A 74 9.23 11.20 8.57
CA GLY A 74 10.03 10.95 7.37
C GLY A 74 9.63 9.72 6.54
N GLY A 75 8.46 9.12 6.78
CA GLY A 75 7.85 8.16 5.85
C GLY A 75 8.38 6.72 5.88
N TYR A 76 8.99 6.28 6.99
CA TYR A 76 9.53 4.91 7.11
C TYR A 76 8.49 3.81 6.80
N TYR A 77 7.29 3.90 7.37
CA TYR A 77 6.23 2.93 7.07
C TYR A 77 5.56 3.23 5.75
N SER A 78 5.33 4.50 5.42
CA SER A 78 4.76 4.91 4.13
C SER A 78 5.47 4.31 2.92
N ASP A 79 6.81 4.28 2.94
CA ASP A 79 7.64 3.67 1.89
C ASP A 79 7.38 2.16 1.75
N LEU A 80 7.49 1.42 2.86
CA LEU A 80 7.22 -0.02 2.89
C LEU A 80 5.79 -0.36 2.47
N LEU A 81 4.82 0.40 2.99
CA LEU A 81 3.40 0.22 2.69
C LEU A 81 3.12 0.45 1.22
N ALA A 82 3.64 1.53 0.63
CA ALA A 82 3.46 1.86 -0.78
C ALA A 82 4.01 0.77 -1.71
N ARG A 83 5.19 0.21 -1.39
CA ARG A 83 5.78 -0.92 -2.13
C ARG A 83 4.91 -2.17 -2.04
N LEU A 84 4.37 -2.46 -0.87
CA LEU A 84 3.57 -3.66 -0.60
C LEU A 84 2.18 -3.61 -1.24
N VAL A 85 1.50 -2.46 -1.18
CA VAL A 85 0.19 -2.29 -1.85
C VAL A 85 0.35 -2.15 -3.37
N GLY A 86 1.55 -1.81 -3.85
CA GLY A 86 1.89 -1.73 -5.26
C GLY A 86 1.21 -0.56 -5.98
N ILE A 87 1.49 -0.41 -7.28
CA ILE A 87 1.09 0.76 -8.09
C ILE A 87 -0.43 0.99 -8.23
N GLN A 88 -1.26 0.02 -7.84
CA GLN A 88 -2.72 0.13 -7.85
C GLN A 88 -3.28 0.58 -6.49
N GLY A 89 -2.46 0.60 -5.45
CA GLY A 89 -2.78 1.10 -4.12
C GLY A 89 -1.86 2.26 -3.76
N GLN A 90 -2.03 2.79 -2.55
CA GLN A 90 -1.26 3.95 -2.10
C GLN A 90 -1.06 3.97 -0.59
N ALA A 91 0.05 4.58 -0.18
CA ALA A 91 0.27 4.93 1.21
C ALA A 91 0.10 6.44 1.40
N VAL A 92 -0.80 6.85 2.29
CA VAL A 92 -1.01 8.26 2.63
C VAL A 92 -0.11 8.59 3.82
N LEU A 93 0.97 9.34 3.58
CA LEU A 93 1.86 9.84 4.63
C LEU A 93 1.23 11.09 5.25
N HIS A 94 0.61 10.91 6.43
CA HIS A 94 0.04 12.03 7.15
C HIS A 94 0.99 12.59 8.20
N ASN A 95 1.12 13.91 8.24
CA ASN A 95 1.76 14.68 9.31
C ASN A 95 0.89 15.89 9.69
N ASN A 96 1.22 16.56 10.79
CA ASN A 96 0.83 17.95 10.99
C ASN A 96 2.04 18.87 10.76
N PRO A 97 1.84 20.19 10.54
CA PRO A 97 2.94 21.11 10.24
C PRO A 97 4.03 21.15 11.33
N GLY A 98 3.65 20.97 12.60
CA GLY A 98 4.61 20.95 13.70
C GLY A 98 5.46 19.69 13.73
N PHE A 99 4.89 18.53 13.42
CA PHE A 99 5.54 17.23 13.44
C PHE A 99 6.37 16.98 12.18
N GLU A 100 5.92 17.48 11.02
CA GLU A 100 6.63 17.41 9.75
C GLU A 100 8.04 18.01 9.83
N GLN A 101 8.20 19.09 10.60
CA GLN A 101 9.50 19.75 10.82
C GLN A 101 10.55 18.82 11.46
N TRP A 102 10.13 17.83 12.25
CA TRP A 102 11.05 16.88 12.89
C TRP A 102 11.55 15.82 11.90
N GLY A 103 10.81 15.60 10.81
CA GLY A 103 11.11 14.58 9.81
C GLY A 103 11.65 15.12 8.49
N THR A 104 11.70 16.45 8.30
CA THR A 104 11.92 17.07 6.98
C THR A 104 13.20 16.62 6.29
N ASN A 105 14.32 16.51 7.04
CA ASN A 105 15.59 16.08 6.44
C ASN A 105 15.52 14.63 5.92
N ILE A 106 14.95 13.72 6.72
CA ILE A 106 14.79 12.31 6.33
C ILE A 106 13.79 12.16 5.19
N LEU A 107 12.72 12.97 5.20
CA LEU A 107 11.74 12.96 4.13
C LEU A 107 12.35 13.42 2.80
N GLN A 108 13.19 14.46 2.84
CA GLN A 108 13.92 14.92 1.66
C GLN A 108 14.91 13.86 1.15
N ASP A 109 15.69 13.26 2.05
CA ASP A 109 16.61 12.16 1.69
C ASP A 109 15.85 11.01 1.01
N ARG A 110 14.61 10.73 1.44
CA ARG A 110 13.77 9.69 0.83
C ARG A 110 13.28 10.07 -0.56
N PHE A 111 12.85 11.32 -0.77
CA PHE A 111 12.50 11.80 -2.11
C PHE A 111 13.69 11.71 -3.07
N ASP A 112 14.88 12.08 -2.60
CA ASP A 112 16.11 12.00 -3.40
C ASP A 112 16.54 10.55 -3.66
N ASN A 113 16.14 9.61 -2.79
CA ASN A 113 16.45 8.18 -2.89
C ASN A 113 15.29 7.34 -3.48
N GLY A 114 14.39 7.96 -4.24
CA GLY A 114 13.38 7.24 -5.01
C GLY A 114 12.18 6.76 -4.19
N MET A 115 11.64 7.62 -3.32
CA MET A 115 10.36 7.39 -2.66
C MET A 115 9.31 6.91 -3.68
N PRO A 116 8.55 5.84 -3.38
CA PRO A 116 7.54 5.33 -4.31
C PRO A 116 6.53 6.41 -4.70
N GLU A 117 6.21 6.51 -6.00
CA GLU A 117 5.29 7.54 -6.53
C GLU A 117 3.88 7.44 -5.95
N ASN A 118 3.48 6.26 -5.47
CA ASN A 118 2.21 6.00 -4.81
C ASN A 118 2.23 6.31 -3.30
N VAL A 119 3.16 7.15 -2.84
CA VAL A 119 3.07 7.80 -1.53
C VAL A 119 2.43 9.18 -1.70
N VAL A 120 1.28 9.38 -1.06
CA VAL A 120 0.52 10.63 -1.08
C VAL A 120 0.77 11.42 0.20
N MET A 121 1.32 12.63 0.06
CA MET A 121 1.56 13.52 1.19
C MET A 121 0.26 14.17 1.67
N HIS A 122 -0.06 14.02 2.96
CA HIS A 122 -1.28 14.60 3.56
C HIS A 122 -0.97 15.35 4.86
N THR A 123 -0.55 16.61 4.74
CA THR A 123 -0.25 17.44 5.92
C THR A 123 -1.50 18.21 6.37
N ARG A 124 -2.05 17.87 7.55
CA ARG A 124 -3.24 18.50 8.15
C ARG A 124 -3.11 18.66 9.66
N SER A 125 -3.84 19.62 10.22
CA SER A 125 -3.91 19.90 11.66
C SER A 125 -5.33 19.75 12.17
N GLY A 126 -5.49 19.33 13.43
CA GLY A 126 -6.77 19.29 14.13
C GLY A 126 -7.28 17.86 14.40
N ILE A 127 -8.49 17.77 14.96
CA ILE A 127 -9.16 16.48 15.23
C ILE A 127 -9.80 15.88 13.97
N ASN A 128 -10.20 16.74 13.02
CA ASN A 128 -10.64 16.33 11.70
C ASN A 128 -9.42 16.33 10.78
N LEU A 129 -8.95 15.14 10.44
CA LEU A 129 -7.77 14.92 9.59
C LEU A 129 -8.05 15.17 8.10
N ASP A 130 -9.25 15.64 7.74
CA ASP A 130 -9.64 15.93 6.36
C ASP A 130 -9.46 14.70 5.45
N LEU A 131 -9.85 13.53 5.98
CA LEU A 131 -9.84 12.28 5.23
C LEU A 131 -11.13 12.18 4.42
N THR A 132 -11.00 12.15 3.10
CA THR A 132 -12.11 11.97 2.17
C THR A 132 -11.99 10.63 1.45
N GLU A 133 -13.10 10.13 0.91
CA GLU A 133 -13.11 8.93 0.03
C GLU A 133 -12.31 9.13 -1.27
N GLU A 134 -11.96 10.38 -1.60
CA GLU A 134 -11.19 10.76 -2.80
C GLU A 134 -9.67 10.85 -2.55
N LEU A 135 -9.20 10.57 -1.32
CA LEU A 135 -7.76 10.47 -1.04
C LEU A 135 -7.18 9.23 -1.72
#